data_AF-A0A661UNM6-F1
#
_entry.id   AF-A0A661UNM6-F1
#
_cell.length_a   1.000
_cell.length_b   1.000
_cell.length_c   1.000
_cell.angle_alpha   90.00
_cell.angle_beta   90.00
_cell.angle_gamma   90.00
#
_symmetry.space_group_name_H-M   'P 1'
#
loop_
_entity.id
_entity.type
_entity.pdbx_description
1 polymer ?
#
loop_
_entity_poly.entity_id
_entity_poly.type
_entity_poly.pdbx_seq_one_letter_code
_entity_poly.pdbx_strand_id
1 'polypeptide(L)'
;MVQKHLICPQRIRKIPKQFSWLDHRLVRDHYIDRCSHSAAALYLFLVTVADAQGLSYYSDLVISQRLDMDTNTLAQTRKELIRIGLIAYQKPLYQVLALDILIEATNRYPGQLQSLAQIFKQIGEGAP
;
A
#
# COMPACT_ATOMS: atom_id res chain seq x y z
N MET A 1 0.09 29.84 -2.01
CA MET A 1 0.65 28.47 -1.94
C MET A 1 -0.48 27.54 -1.57
N VAL A 2 -0.85 26.58 -2.42
CA VAL A 2 -1.90 25.60 -2.06
C VAL A 2 -1.28 24.65 -1.03
N GLN A 3 -1.82 24.63 0.18
CA GLN A 3 -1.33 23.75 1.23
C GLN A 3 -1.82 22.33 0.96
N LYS A 4 -0.87 21.41 0.72
CA LYS A 4 -1.16 19.98 0.65
C LYS A 4 -1.67 19.51 2.00
N HIS A 5 -2.85 18.89 2.03
CA HIS A 5 -3.36 18.19 3.22
C HIS A 5 -3.26 16.68 3.00
N LEU A 6 -3.02 15.93 4.08
CA LEU A 6 -3.07 14.47 4.01
C LEU A 6 -4.53 14.03 3.78
N ILE A 7 -4.73 13.06 2.90
CA ILE A 7 -6.04 12.42 2.67
C ILE A 7 -6.20 11.24 3.65
N CYS A 8 -5.11 10.51 3.90
CA CYS A 8 -5.02 9.38 4.82
C CYS A 8 -3.81 9.58 5.75
N PRO A 9 -3.95 10.39 6.83
CA PRO A 9 -2.85 10.68 7.76
C PRO A 9 -2.24 9.45 8.43
N GLN A 10 -3.01 8.37 8.53
CA GLN A 10 -2.59 7.11 9.14
C GLN A 10 -1.71 6.24 8.22
N ARG A 11 -1.60 6.56 6.92
CA ARG A 11 -0.81 5.81 5.93
C ARG A 11 0.11 6.71 5.11
N ILE A 12 0.83 7.59 5.79
CA ILE A 12 1.88 8.42 5.18
C ILE A 12 3.02 7.50 4.71
N ARG A 13 3.47 7.67 3.46
CA ARG A 13 4.56 6.88 2.90
C ARG A 13 5.82 7.01 3.76
N LYS A 14 6.52 5.89 3.94
CA LYS A 14 7.80 5.83 4.66
C LYS A 14 8.88 5.38 3.69
N ILE A 15 10.10 5.86 3.90
CA ILE A 15 11.27 5.35 3.19
C ILE A 15 11.51 3.90 3.66
N PRO A 16 11.54 2.91 2.76
CA PRO A 16 11.83 1.52 3.14
C PRO A 16 13.22 1.39 3.77
N LYS A 17 13.40 0.43 4.70
CA LYS A 17 14.70 0.18 5.35
C LYS A 17 15.79 -0.35 4.39
N GLN A 18 15.38 -0.91 3.26
CA GLN A 18 16.26 -1.48 2.24
C GLN A 18 16.63 -0.44 1.18
N PHE A 19 17.63 -0.74 0.36
CA PHE A 19 18.10 0.11 -0.75
C PHE A 19 17.12 0.12 -1.94
N SER A 20 15.84 0.37 -1.70
CA SER A 20 14.87 0.59 -2.76
C SER A 20 13.87 1.65 -2.35
N TRP A 21 13.67 2.59 -3.27
CA TRP A 21 12.72 3.67 -3.12
C TRP A 21 11.27 3.19 -3.34
N LEU A 22 11.10 2.04 -4.01
CA LEU A 22 9.85 1.28 -4.04
C LEU A 22 9.88 0.18 -2.97
N ASP A 23 8.76 0.01 -2.28
CA ASP A 23 8.65 -1.01 -1.25
C ASP A 23 8.61 -2.42 -1.89
N HIS A 24 9.55 -3.31 -1.52
CA HIS A 24 9.60 -4.67 -2.08
C HIS A 24 8.35 -5.49 -1.72
N ARG A 25 7.58 -5.06 -0.72
CA ARG A 25 6.26 -5.62 -0.42
C ARG A 25 5.30 -5.55 -1.60
N LEU A 26 5.53 -4.65 -2.55
CA LEU A 26 4.74 -4.63 -3.78
C LEU A 26 4.79 -5.98 -4.50
N VAL A 27 5.96 -6.62 -4.52
CA VAL A 27 6.17 -7.96 -5.09
C VAL A 27 5.91 -9.03 -4.03
N ARG A 28 6.56 -8.94 -2.86
CA ARG A 28 6.50 -9.96 -1.81
C ARG A 28 5.09 -10.23 -1.30
N ASP A 29 4.26 -9.19 -1.20
CA ASP A 29 2.88 -9.27 -0.69
C ASP A 29 1.86 -9.17 -1.86
N HIS A 30 2.28 -9.49 -3.08
CA HIS A 30 1.43 -9.65 -4.27
C HIS A 30 0.54 -8.43 -4.59
N TYR A 31 1.02 -7.20 -4.39
CA TYR A 31 0.28 -6.00 -4.83
C TYR A 31 0.36 -5.83 -6.35
N ILE A 32 1.51 -6.12 -6.96
CA ILE A 32 1.69 -6.04 -8.42
C ILE A 32 0.73 -6.99 -9.14
N ASP A 33 0.56 -8.21 -8.63
CA ASP A 33 -0.34 -9.23 -9.21
C ASP A 33 -1.81 -8.80 -9.19
N ARG A 34 -2.16 -7.84 -8.32
CA ARG A 34 -3.51 -7.26 -8.22
C ARG A 34 -3.72 -6.03 -9.09
N CYS A 35 -2.66 -5.50 -9.69
CA CYS A 35 -2.71 -4.32 -10.54
C CYS A 35 -2.83 -4.72 -12.01
N SER A 36 -3.72 -4.07 -12.73
CA SER A 36 -3.65 -3.96 -14.18
C SER A 36 -2.37 -3.22 -14.60
N HIS A 37 -1.96 -3.39 -15.87
CA HIS A 37 -0.81 -2.68 -16.43
C HIS A 37 -0.94 -1.15 -16.29
N SER A 38 -2.15 -0.61 -16.50
CA SER A 38 -2.42 0.81 -16.32
C SER A 38 -2.32 1.21 -14.85
N ALA A 39 -2.80 0.40 -13.91
CA ALA A 39 -2.67 0.66 -12.48
C ALA A 39 -1.21 0.68 -12.03
N ALA A 40 -0.41 -0.28 -12.48
CA ALA A 40 1.03 -0.29 -12.20
C ALA A 40 1.73 0.95 -12.76
N ALA A 41 1.42 1.35 -14.00
CA ALA A 41 1.98 2.55 -14.62
C ALA A 41 1.61 3.85 -13.88
N LEU A 42 0.32 4.01 -13.53
CA LEU A 42 -0.13 5.17 -12.76
C LEU A 42 0.48 5.20 -11.37
N TYR A 43 0.55 4.06 -10.68
CA TYR A 43 1.20 3.98 -9.38
C TYR A 43 2.67 4.39 -9.46
N LEU A 44 3.44 3.80 -10.39
CA LEU A 44 4.85 4.14 -10.59
C LEU A 44 5.03 5.63 -10.87
N PHE A 45 4.21 6.21 -11.76
CA PHE A 45 4.22 7.64 -12.03
C PHE A 45 3.96 8.47 -10.77
N LEU A 46 2.94 8.13 -9.99
CA LEU A 46 2.61 8.88 -8.77
C LEU A 46 3.72 8.79 -7.74
N VAL A 47 4.40 7.64 -7.62
CA VAL A 47 5.57 7.51 -6.74
C VAL A 47 6.66 8.51 -7.17
N THR A 48 6.95 8.67 -8.46
CA THR A 48 8.05 9.55 -8.95
C THR A 48 7.81 11.02 -8.74
N VAL A 49 6.56 11.44 -8.71
CA VAL A 49 6.21 12.85 -8.57
C VAL A 49 5.70 13.24 -7.19
N ALA A 50 5.47 12.26 -6.31
CA ALA A 50 5.03 12.51 -4.94
C ALA A 50 6.16 13.08 -4.08
N ASP A 51 5.79 13.94 -3.13
CA ASP A 51 6.72 14.39 -2.09
C ASP A 51 6.97 13.32 -1.00
N ALA A 52 7.75 13.68 0.03
CA ALA A 52 8.09 12.79 1.13
C ALA A 52 6.87 12.23 1.89
N GLN A 53 5.71 12.90 1.81
CA GLN A 53 4.47 12.45 2.44
C GLN A 53 3.59 11.63 1.48
N GLY A 54 4.03 11.43 0.24
CA GLY A 54 3.29 10.73 -0.79
C GLY A 54 2.35 11.63 -1.61
N LEU A 55 2.42 12.95 -1.48
CA LEU A 55 1.40 13.86 -2.03
C LEU A 55 1.76 14.43 -3.41
N SER A 56 0.80 14.44 -4.34
CA SER A 56 0.97 14.96 -5.72
C SER A 56 -0.27 15.71 -6.24
N TYR A 57 -0.05 16.83 -6.96
CA TYR A 57 -1.11 17.67 -7.57
C TYR A 57 -1.18 17.53 -9.11
N TYR A 58 -0.63 16.46 -9.68
CA TYR A 58 -0.69 16.28 -11.13
C TYR A 58 -2.14 16.18 -11.62
N SER A 59 -2.48 17.00 -12.62
CA SER A 59 -3.83 17.03 -13.18
C SER A 59 -4.10 15.81 -14.04
N ASP A 60 -5.39 15.45 -14.15
CA ASP A 60 -5.83 14.35 -15.00
C ASP A 60 -5.36 14.51 -16.45
N LEU A 61 -5.36 15.73 -16.99
CA LEU A 61 -4.87 16.02 -18.33
C LEU A 61 -3.39 15.61 -18.51
N VAL A 62 -2.52 16.03 -17.58
CA VAL A 62 -1.07 15.75 -17.68
C VAL A 62 -0.79 14.26 -17.49
N ILE A 63 -1.51 13.61 -16.56
CA ILE A 63 -1.37 12.17 -16.34
C ILE A 63 -1.82 11.39 -17.58
N SER A 64 -3.00 11.71 -18.11
CA SER A 64 -3.54 11.11 -19.34
C SER A 64 -2.57 11.23 -20.52
N GLN A 65 -1.99 12.41 -20.73
CA GLN A 65 -1.01 12.61 -21.81
C GLN A 65 0.29 11.81 -21.61
N ARG A 66 0.79 11.73 -20.38
CA ARG A 66 2.07 11.05 -20.11
C ARG A 66 1.98 9.52 -20.12
N LEU A 67 0.82 8.99 -19.76
CA LEU A 67 0.59 7.56 -19.64
C LEU A 67 -0.25 6.98 -20.78
N ASP A 68 -0.57 7.81 -21.78
CA ASP A 68 -1.43 7.46 -22.92
C ASP A 68 -2.75 6.82 -22.47
N MET A 69 -3.42 7.48 -21.53
CA MET A 69 -4.70 7.04 -20.96
C MET A 69 -5.79 8.04 -21.30
N ASP A 70 -6.88 7.57 -21.91
CA ASP A 70 -8.09 8.37 -21.98
C ASP A 70 -8.68 8.63 -20.57
N THR A 71 -9.63 9.54 -20.48
CA THR A 71 -10.23 9.98 -19.21
C THR A 71 -10.94 8.85 -18.46
N ASN A 72 -11.55 7.90 -19.18
CA ASN A 72 -12.25 6.78 -18.58
C ASN A 72 -11.26 5.76 -18.02
N THR A 73 -10.23 5.43 -18.79
CA THR A 73 -9.13 4.55 -18.37
C THR A 73 -8.47 5.10 -17.12
N LEU A 74 -8.09 6.39 -17.11
CA LEU A 74 -7.51 7.02 -15.91
C LEU A 74 -8.46 6.94 -14.71
N ALA A 75 -9.75 7.20 -14.91
CA ALA A 75 -10.73 7.12 -13.83
C ALA A 75 -10.88 5.69 -13.26
N GLN A 76 -10.90 4.67 -14.10
CA GLN A 76 -10.98 3.27 -13.68
C GLN A 76 -9.69 2.80 -13.01
N THR A 77 -8.54 3.10 -13.61
CA THR A 77 -7.21 2.83 -13.05
C THR A 77 -7.05 3.44 -11.67
N ARG A 78 -7.54 4.68 -11.48
CA ARG A 78 -7.53 5.33 -10.17
C ARG A 78 -8.42 4.61 -9.16
N LYS A 79 -9.64 4.23 -9.53
CA LYS A 79 -10.54 3.46 -8.66
C LYS A 79 -9.92 2.11 -8.27
N GLU A 80 -9.24 1.47 -9.20
CA GLU A 80 -8.53 0.21 -8.96
C GLU A 80 -7.44 0.39 -7.91
N LEU A 81 -6.55 1.38 -8.05
CA LEU A 81 -5.49 1.64 -7.08
C LEU A 81 -6.03 2.03 -5.69
N ILE A 82 -7.15 2.75 -5.63
CA ILE A 82 -7.85 3.06 -4.38
C ILE A 82 -8.37 1.77 -3.74
N ARG A 83 -9.00 0.89 -4.52
CA ARG A 83 -9.52 -0.41 -4.03
C ARG A 83 -8.41 -1.32 -3.50
N ILE A 84 -7.26 -1.36 -4.18
CA ILE A 84 -6.08 -2.12 -3.72
C ILE A 84 -5.47 -1.46 -2.46
N GLY A 85 -5.75 -0.17 -2.24
CA GLY A 85 -5.23 0.60 -1.13
C GLY A 85 -3.80 1.10 -1.37
N LEU A 86 -3.40 1.32 -2.61
CA LEU A 86 -2.08 1.87 -2.97
C LEU A 86 -2.07 3.40 -3.00
N ILE A 87 -3.22 4.02 -3.26
CA ILE A 87 -3.39 5.48 -3.26
C ILE A 87 -4.68 5.89 -2.54
N ALA A 88 -4.74 7.15 -2.12
CA ALA A 88 -5.96 7.89 -1.87
C ALA A 88 -6.04 9.07 -2.85
N TYR A 89 -7.25 9.51 -3.19
CA TYR A 89 -7.44 10.63 -4.10
C TYR A 89 -8.63 11.48 -3.68
N GLN A 90 -8.41 12.79 -3.68
CA GLN A 90 -9.44 13.81 -3.49
C GLN A 90 -9.06 14.96 -4.41
N LYS A 91 -9.82 15.17 -5.50
CA LYS A 91 -9.47 16.16 -6.52
C LYS A 91 -9.08 17.50 -5.89
N PRO A 92 -7.89 18.07 -6.22
CA PRO A 92 -6.92 17.64 -7.24
C PRO A 92 -5.71 16.84 -6.69
N LEU A 93 -5.80 16.34 -5.46
CA LEU A 93 -4.68 15.78 -4.70
C LEU A 93 -4.69 14.24 -4.71
N TYR A 94 -3.53 13.67 -5.03
CA TYR A 94 -3.22 12.25 -4.80
C TYR A 94 -2.40 12.11 -3.53
N GLN A 95 -2.60 11.01 -2.80
CA GLN A 95 -1.69 10.52 -1.78
C GLN A 95 -1.31 9.07 -2.08
N VAL A 96 -0.02 8.79 -2.26
CA VAL A 96 0.52 7.44 -2.28
C VAL A 96 0.59 6.91 -0.85
N LEU A 97 -0.01 5.76 -0.59
CA LEU A 97 -0.17 5.24 0.76
C LEU A 97 0.99 4.32 1.15
N ALA A 98 1.37 4.36 2.43
CA ALA A 98 2.22 3.32 3.01
C ALA A 98 1.52 1.96 2.97
N LEU A 99 2.29 0.90 2.73
CA LEU A 99 1.82 -0.48 2.76
C LEU A 99 1.71 -1.04 4.18
N ASP A 100 2.22 -0.31 5.17
CA ASP A 100 1.92 -0.57 6.58
C ASP A 100 0.42 -0.36 6.78
N ILE A 101 -0.34 -1.44 6.84
CA ILE A 101 -1.64 -1.40 7.49
C ILE A 101 -1.32 -1.29 8.97
N LEU A 102 -1.79 -0.23 9.63
CA LEU A 102 -1.87 -0.25 11.09
C LEU A 102 -2.81 -1.40 11.43
N ILE A 103 -2.21 -2.56 11.66
CA ILE A 103 -2.82 -3.58 12.48
C ILE A 103 -2.86 -2.91 13.86
N GLU A 104 -3.95 -2.22 14.17
CA GLU A 104 -4.31 -2.02 15.56
C GLU A 104 -4.48 -3.42 16.15
N ALA A 105 -3.41 -3.93 16.76
CA ALA A 105 -3.47 -4.96 17.79
C ALA A 105 -4.27 -6.25 17.48
N THR A 106 -4.18 -6.85 16.30
CA THR A 106 -4.35 -8.34 16.21
C THR A 106 -3.12 -9.10 16.69
N ASN A 107 -2.09 -8.38 17.18
CA ASN A 107 -1.13 -8.90 18.15
C ASN A 107 -1.67 -8.89 19.60
N ARG A 108 -2.97 -8.66 19.83
CA ARG A 108 -3.64 -9.29 20.97
C ARG A 108 -3.86 -10.78 20.62
N TYR A 109 -2.80 -11.57 20.76
CA TYR A 109 -2.97 -12.95 21.20
C TYR A 109 -2.95 -12.94 22.74
N PRO A 110 -4.09 -12.84 23.46
CA PRO A 110 -4.14 -13.28 24.84
C PRO A 110 -4.25 -14.81 24.79
N GLY A 111 -3.13 -15.45 24.56
CA GLY A 111 -3.12 -16.89 24.34
C GLY A 111 -1.78 -17.30 23.77
N GLN A 112 -0.83 -17.44 24.68
CA GLN A 112 0.36 -18.27 24.55
C GLN A 112 0.02 -19.53 23.75
N LEU A 113 0.29 -19.53 22.43
CA LEU A 113 0.33 -20.77 21.66
C LEU A 113 1.54 -21.52 22.19
N GLN A 114 1.28 -22.46 23.09
CA GLN A 114 2.28 -23.44 23.48
C GLN A 114 2.86 -24.02 22.19
N SER A 115 4.20 -24.03 22.11
CA SER A 115 4.88 -24.67 21.00
C SER A 115 4.34 -26.10 20.86
N LEU A 116 4.07 -26.58 19.64
CA LEU A 116 3.65 -27.96 19.41
C LEU A 116 4.61 -28.96 20.09
N ALA A 117 5.89 -28.59 20.22
CA ALA A 117 6.89 -29.36 20.97
C ALA A 117 6.55 -29.50 22.48
N GLN A 118 5.93 -28.50 23.11
CA GLN A 118 5.49 -28.56 24.50
C GLN A 118 4.24 -29.44 24.68
N ILE A 119 3.32 -29.41 23.70
CA ILE A 119 2.12 -30.26 23.71
C ILE A 119 2.51 -31.74 23.56
N PHE A 120 3.43 -32.07 22.64
CA PHE A 120 3.91 -33.45 22.50
C PHE A 120 4.66 -33.96 23.73
N LYS A 121 5.36 -33.08 24.46
CA LYS A 121 6.03 -33.45 25.71
C LYS A 121 5.04 -33.81 26.81
N GLN A 122 3.94 -33.07 26.95
CA GLN A 122 2.92 -33.36 27.96
C GLN A 122 2.11 -34.64 27.66
N ILE A 123 1.92 -34.99 26.39
CA ILE A 123 1.22 -36.23 26.00
C ILE A 123 2.10 -37.48 26.25
N GLY A 124 3.43 -37.35 26.18
CA GLY A 124 4.36 -38.45 26.43
C GLY A 124 4.59 -38.78 27.91
N GLU A 125 4.29 -37.86 28.83
CA GLU A 125 4.51 -38.05 30.29
C GLU A 125 3.27 -38.60 31.03
N GLY A 126 2.16 -38.84 30.31
CA GLY A 126 0.86 -39.24 30.88
C GLY A 126 0.35 -40.63 30.46
N ALA A 127 1.23 -41.59 30.16
CA ALA A 127 0.82 -42.98 29.94
C ALA A 127 1.16 -43.84 31.18
N PRO A 128 0.17 -44.51 31.81
CA PRO A 128 0.43 -45.52 32.83
C PRO A 128 1.06 -46.80 32.25
#